data_AF-B8ICS3-F1
#
_entry.id   AF-B8ICS3-F1
#
_cell.length_a   1.000
_cell.length_b   1.000
_cell.length_c   1.000
_cell.angle_alpha   90.00
_cell.angle_beta   90.00
_cell.angle_gamma   90.00
#
_symmetry.space_group_name_H-M   'P 1'
#
loop_
_entity.id
_entity.type
_entity.pdbx_description
1 polymer ?
#
loop_
_entity_poly.entity_id
_entity_poly.type
_entity_poly.pdbx_seq_one_letter_code
_entity_poly.pdbx_strand_id
1 'polypeptide(L)'
;MNCKVKTRSEVEAILLNRIREFPNGHLVRRIEIVTSGLGEEFPGFNVYMEDPLPDNSTEIVEFIQIMMVTLYNMYEVSEARIQ
;
A
#
# COMPACT_ATOMS: atom_id res chain seq x y z
N MET A 1 21.76 9.00 8.71
CA MET A 1 20.57 8.24 8.28
C MET A 1 19.82 9.16 7.31
N ASN A 2 19.91 8.92 6.00
CA ASN A 2 19.18 9.71 5.00
C ASN A 2 17.72 9.23 5.01
N CYS A 3 16.89 9.83 5.84
CA CYS A 3 15.46 9.54 5.81
C CYS A 3 14.90 10.13 4.50
N LYS A 4 14.59 9.27 3.53
CA LYS A 4 13.93 9.71 2.30
C LYS A 4 12.45 9.87 2.65
N VAL A 5 11.98 11.12 2.74
CA VAL A 5 10.57 11.41 2.97
C VAL A 5 9.76 10.95 1.75
N LYS A 6 8.63 10.32 1.99
CA LYS A 6 7.65 9.91 0.97
C LYS A 6 6.27 10.45 1.32
N THR A 7 5.49 10.80 0.31
CA THR A 7 4.07 11.10 0.48
C THR A 7 3.27 9.80 0.49
N ARG A 8 2.08 9.82 1.10
CA ARG A 8 1.15 8.68 1.05
C ARG A 8 0.91 8.17 -0.38
N SER A 9 0.67 9.09 -1.32
CA SER A 9 0.43 8.76 -2.73
C SER A 9 1.65 8.10 -3.39
N GLU A 10 2.87 8.44 -2.99
CA GLU A 10 4.07 7.74 -3.47
C GLU A 10 4.14 6.32 -2.91
N VAL A 11 3.76 6.11 -1.65
CA VAL A 11 3.72 4.76 -1.06
C VAL A 11 2.67 3.91 -1.77
N GLU A 12 1.47 4.43 -2.01
CA GLU A 12 0.42 3.76 -2.81
C GLU A 12 0.92 3.39 -4.21
N ALA A 13 1.63 4.29 -4.89
CA ALA A 13 2.20 4.02 -6.21
C ALA A 13 3.30 2.95 -6.17
N ILE A 14 4.15 2.96 -5.14
CA ILE A 14 5.17 1.91 -4.95
C ILE A 14 4.50 0.55 -4.71
N LEU A 15 3.50 0.49 -3.83
CA LEU A 15 2.74 -0.73 -3.55
C LEU A 15 2.07 -1.26 -4.82
N LEU A 16 1.41 -0.40 -5.59
CA LEU A 16 0.73 -0.78 -6.82
C LEU A 16 1.72 -1.30 -7.88
N ASN A 17 2.90 -0.69 -7.99
CA ASN A 17 3.93 -1.18 -8.92
C ASN A 17 4.50 -2.52 -8.49
N ARG A 18 4.70 -2.73 -7.18
CA ARG A 18 5.22 -3.99 -6.63
C ARG A 18 4.24 -5.14 -6.76
N ILE A 19 2.96 -4.91 -6.46
CA ILE A 19 1.97 -5.99 -6.56
C ILE A 19 1.78 -6.46 -8.02
N ARG A 20 2.03 -5.61 -9.02
CA ARG A 20 1.97 -6.04 -10.44
C ARG A 20 2.96 -7.16 -10.81
N GLU A 21 4.03 -7.34 -10.04
CA GLU A 21 4.99 -8.44 -10.20
C GLU A 21 4.52 -9.74 -9.52
N PHE A 22 3.48 -9.67 -8.69
CA PHE A 22 2.87 -10.81 -7.99
C PHE A 22 1.84 -11.53 -8.89
N PRO A 23 1.66 -12.85 -8.77
CA PRO A 23 0.61 -13.57 -9.49
C PRO A 23 -0.76 -12.89 -9.36
N ASN A 24 -1.46 -12.67 -10.47
CA ASN A 24 -2.73 -11.93 -10.56
C ASN A 24 -2.70 -10.48 -10.04
N GLY A 25 -1.56 -9.95 -9.59
CA GLY A 25 -1.51 -8.60 -9.02
C GLY A 25 -1.73 -7.47 -10.03
N HIS A 26 -1.64 -7.77 -11.34
CA HIS A 26 -2.09 -6.86 -12.40
C HIS A 26 -3.61 -6.59 -12.38
N LEU A 27 -4.39 -7.43 -11.67
CA LEU A 27 -5.83 -7.25 -11.44
C LEU A 27 -6.12 -6.31 -10.26
N VAL A 28 -5.10 -5.84 -9.52
CA VAL A 28 -5.24 -4.75 -8.56
C VAL A 28 -5.26 -3.43 -9.31
N ARG A 29 -6.39 -2.72 -9.25
CA ARG A 29 -6.61 -1.44 -9.94
C ARG A 29 -6.08 -0.27 -9.15
N ARG A 30 -6.28 -0.29 -7.83
CA ARG A 30 -5.95 0.81 -6.93
C ARG A 30 -5.70 0.29 -5.53
N ILE A 31 -4.75 0.93 -4.84
CA ILE A 31 -4.53 0.79 -3.41
C ILE A 31 -4.73 2.19 -2.82
N GLU A 32 -5.48 2.27 -1.72
CA GLU A 32 -5.75 3.52 -1.02
C GLU A 32 -5.41 3.36 0.45
N ILE A 33 -4.42 4.12 0.93
CA ILE A 33 -4.02 4.11 2.33
C ILE A 33 -4.97 5.04 3.09
N VAL A 34 -5.60 4.51 4.12
CA VAL A 34 -6.51 5.25 5.00
C VAL A 34 -5.81 5.50 6.33
N THR A 35 -6.07 6.68 6.91
CA THR A 35 -5.52 7.03 8.23
C THR A 35 -5.93 6.00 9.26
N SER A 36 -4.97 5.51 10.04
CA SER A 36 -5.18 4.54 11.12
C SER A 36 -6.14 5.08 12.16
N GLY A 37 -6.90 4.18 12.77
CA GLY A 37 -7.67 4.51 13.97
C GLY A 37 -6.75 4.85 15.16
N LEU A 38 -7.31 5.47 16.21
CA LEU A 38 -6.56 5.71 17.45
C LEU A 38 -6.03 4.37 18.02
N GLY A 39 -4.70 4.23 18.07
CA GLY A 39 -4.02 3.08 18.67
C GLY A 39 -3.33 2.12 17.69
N GLU A 40 -3.40 2.34 16.38
CA GLU A 40 -2.72 1.50 15.39
C GLU A 40 -1.32 2.03 15.03
N GLU A 41 -0.33 1.14 14.99
CA GLU A 41 1.06 1.45 14.64
C GLU A 41 1.24 1.73 13.14
N PHE A 42 0.42 1.10 12.30
CA PHE A 42 0.44 1.25 10.84
C PHE A 42 -0.94 1.66 10.32
N PRO A 43 -1.03 2.42 9.22
CA PRO A 43 -2.32 2.80 8.65
C PRO A 43 -3.05 1.62 8.02
N GLY A 44 -4.38 1.71 8.00
CA GLY A 44 -5.21 0.81 7.22
C GLY A 44 -5.09 1.07 5.72
N PHE A 45 -5.64 0.16 4.90
CA PHE A 45 -5.70 0.35 3.45
C PHE A 45 -6.91 -0.37 2.84
N ASN A 46 -7.36 0.15 1.69
CA ASN A 46 -8.34 -0.48 0.81
C ASN A 46 -7.65 -0.97 -0.47
N VAL A 47 -8.03 -2.15 -0.94
CA VAL A 47 -7.56 -2.72 -2.21
C VAL A 47 -8.74 -2.86 -3.15
N TYR A 48 -8.65 -2.23 -4.32
CA TYR A 48 -9.66 -2.31 -5.37
C TYR A 48 -9.17 -3.26 -6.45
N MET A 49 -9.89 -4.37 -6.64
CA MET A 49 -9.56 -5.42 -7.60
C MET A 49 -10.61 -5.51 -8.70
N GLU A 50 -10.26 -6.22 -9.78
CA GLU A 50 -11.17 -6.56 -10.87
C GLU A 50 -12.32 -7.47 -10.43
N ASP A 51 -13.39 -7.48 -11.22
CA ASP A 51 -14.51 -8.41 -11.14
C ASP A 51 -14.49 -9.33 -12.39
N PRO A 52 -14.40 -10.66 -12.27
CA PRO A 52 -14.41 -11.44 -11.03
C PRO A 52 -13.16 -11.23 -10.17
N LEU A 53 -13.35 -11.32 -8.86
CA LEU A 53 -12.26 -11.27 -7.88
C LEU A 53 -11.24 -12.39 -8.19
N PRO A 54 -9.93 -12.09 -8.18
CA PRO A 54 -8.91 -13.12 -8.37
C PRO A 54 -9.00 -14.21 -7.30
N ASP A 55 -8.69 -15.44 -7.68
CA ASP A 55 -8.71 -16.61 -6.80
C ASP A 55 -7.71 -16.51 -5.64
N ASN A 56 -6.60 -15.79 -5.85
CA ASN A 56 -5.57 -15.51 -4.85
C ASN A 56 -5.69 -14.12 -4.21
N SER A 57 -6.91 -13.57 -4.10
CA SER A 57 -7.13 -12.23 -3.54
C SER A 57 -6.60 -12.08 -2.12
N THR A 58 -6.66 -13.13 -1.31
CA THR A 58 -6.18 -13.13 0.08
C THR A 58 -4.66 -12.96 0.12
N GLU A 59 -3.92 -13.72 -0.69
CA GLU A 59 -2.47 -13.66 -0.79
C GLU A 59 -1.99 -12.30 -1.33
N ILE A 60 -2.75 -11.71 -2.26
CA ILE A 60 -2.51 -10.35 -2.74
C ILE A 60 -2.60 -9.33 -1.59
N VAL A 61 -3.66 -9.42 -0.76
CA VAL A 61 -3.85 -8.50 0.37
C VAL A 61 -2.77 -8.69 1.43
N GLU A 62 -2.41 -9.93 1.77
CA GLU A 62 -1.32 -10.24 2.70
C GLU A 62 0.02 -9.68 2.22
N PHE A 63 0.32 -9.84 0.93
CA PHE A 63 1.53 -9.26 0.33
C PHE A 63 1.55 -7.74 0.43
N ILE A 64 0.43 -7.07 0.14
CA ILE A 64 0.30 -5.61 0.28
C ILE A 64 0.53 -5.19 1.74
N GLN A 65 -0.01 -5.93 2.71
CA GLN A 65 0.17 -5.63 4.13
C GLN A 65 1.64 -5.70 4.56
N ILE A 66 2.35 -6.77 4.17
CA ILE A 66 3.78 -6.93 4.48
C ILE A 66 4.60 -5.79 3.85
N MET A 67 4.29 -5.44 2.59
CA MET A 67 4.96 -4.35 1.90
C MET A 67 4.67 -2.99 2.53
N MET A 68 3.44 -2.76 2.99
CA MET A 68 3.05 -1.51 3.66
C MET A 68 3.87 -1.31 4.95
N VAL A 69 3.93 -2.32 5.81
CA VAL A 69 4.77 -2.30 7.03
C VAL A 69 6.25 -2.05 6.68
N THR A 70 6.75 -2.71 5.64
CA THR A 70 8.14 -2.52 5.19
C THR A 70 8.41 -1.08 4.76
N LEU A 71 7.52 -0.48 3.95
CA LEU A 71 7.68 0.88 3.46
C LEU A 71 7.57 1.92 4.58
N TYR A 72 6.65 1.74 5.52
CA TYR A 72 6.49 2.64 6.67
C TYR A 72 7.63 2.55 7.68
N ASN A 73 8.34 1.42 7.75
CA ASN A 73 9.58 1.30 8.52
C ASN A 73 10.81 1.87 7.80
N MET A 74 10.78 1.95 6.46
CA MET A 74 11.90 2.44 5.65
C MET A 74 11.84 3.95 5.37
N TYR A 75 10.64 4.52 5.32
CA TYR A 75 10.41 5.91 4.94
C TYR A 75 9.65 6.66 6.01
N GLU A 76 10.03 7.92 6.22
CA GLU A 76 9.16 8.88 6.89
C GLU A 76 8.05 9.28 5.92
N VAL A 77 6.80 8.92 6.26
CA VAL A 77 5.65 9.19 5.41
C VAL A 77 4.97 10.47 5.84
N SER A 78 4.99 11.48 4.97
CA SER A 78 4.34 12.76 5.19
C SER A 78 2.90 12.74 4.65
N GLU A 79 1.96 13.24 5.46
CA GLU A 79 0.59 13.53 5.04
C GLU A 79 0.41 14.90 4.38
N ALA A 80 1.49 15.69 4.28
CA ALA A 80 1.40 17.04 3.75
C ALA A 80 0.93 17.02 2.30
N ARG A 81 -0.29 17.51 2.05
CA ARG A 81 -0.68 18.01 0.74
C ARG A 81 0.30 19.13 0.42
N ILE A 82 1.17 18.92 -0.57
CA ILE A 82 1.88 20.05 -1.19
C ILE A 82 0.75 20.91 -1.77
N GLN A 83 0.53 22.07 -1.14
CA GLN A 83 -0.43 23.07 -1.55
C GLN A 83 0.03 23.77 -2.83
#